data_AF-A0A1G3QTT1-F1
#
_entry.id   AF-A0A1G3QTT1-F1
#
_cell.length_a   1.000
_cell.length_b   1.000
_cell.length_c   1.000
_cell.angle_alpha   90.00
_cell.angle_beta   90.00
_cell.angle_gamma   90.00
#
_symmetry.space_group_name_H-M   'P 1'
#
loop_
_entity.id
_entity.type
_entity.pdbx_description
1 polymer ?
#
loop_
_entity_poly.entity_id
_entity_poly.type
_entity_poly.pdbx_seq_one_letter_code
_entity_poly.pdbx_strand_id
1 'polypeptide(L)'
;MMISINKARIHMKPGLAVIYALALLAACGSSCSLQTRSALEIKTSGFISENCYQAILKIAPNDNAQGLVAKRESAYLKSKTAALKEMALDNLSNYCMEKRLQKNDINRKEINLSVLRINLLSKLDDLVGDGSIAFAYYDETNSLIIGYRIFKNGFKQKIDALADEVELRQGSAAGRRR
;
A
#
# COMPACT_ATOMS: atom_id res chain seq x y z
N MET A 1 -50.13 -16.65 -68.24
CA MET A 1 -48.65 -16.58 -68.18
C MET A 1 -48.24 -16.87 -66.73
N MET A 2 -47.93 -18.12 -66.40
CA MET A 2 -47.56 -18.57 -65.05
C MET A 2 -46.04 -18.52 -64.92
N ILE A 3 -45.52 -17.85 -63.88
CA ILE A 3 -44.11 -17.95 -63.50
C ILE A 3 -44.04 -18.81 -62.24
N SER A 4 -43.45 -19.99 -62.42
CA SER A 4 -43.14 -20.97 -61.38
C SER A 4 -41.90 -20.51 -60.60
N ILE A 5 -42.02 -20.35 -59.28
CA ILE A 5 -40.87 -20.09 -58.40
C ILE A 5 -40.55 -21.37 -57.63
N ASN A 6 -39.40 -21.94 -58.00
CA ASN A 6 -38.83 -23.16 -57.45
C ASN A 6 -38.42 -22.95 -55.98
N LYS A 7 -39.02 -23.71 -55.06
CA LYS A 7 -38.70 -23.67 -53.64
C LYS A 7 -37.54 -24.64 -53.38
N ALA A 8 -36.30 -24.15 -53.40
CA ALA A 8 -35.13 -24.94 -53.02
C ALA A 8 -35.21 -25.30 -51.53
N ARG A 9 -35.50 -26.58 -51.25
CA ARG A 9 -35.54 -27.15 -49.90
C ARG A 9 -34.11 -27.50 -49.49
N ILE A 10 -33.45 -26.60 -48.75
CA ILE A 10 -32.13 -26.86 -48.18
C ILE A 10 -32.30 -27.89 -47.05
N HIS A 11 -31.96 -29.15 -47.32
CA HIS A 11 -31.80 -30.18 -46.30
C HIS A 11 -30.51 -29.92 -45.53
N MET A 12 -30.59 -29.16 -44.44
CA MET A 12 -29.51 -29.11 -43.45
C MET A 12 -29.50 -30.42 -42.65
N LYS A 13 -28.34 -31.09 -42.66
CA LYS A 13 -28.12 -32.32 -41.90
C LYS A 13 -28.20 -32.01 -40.40
N PRO A 14 -28.90 -32.84 -39.59
CA PRO A 14 -29.16 -32.55 -38.17
C PRO A 14 -27.91 -32.45 -37.30
N GLY A 15 -26.75 -32.97 -37.76
CA GLY A 15 -25.49 -32.84 -37.05
C GLY A 15 -24.88 -31.42 -37.06
N LEU A 16 -25.19 -30.60 -38.07
CA LEU A 16 -24.61 -29.25 -38.17
C LEU A 16 -25.35 -28.22 -37.29
N ALA A 17 -26.64 -28.46 -37.00
CA ALA A 17 -27.46 -27.58 -36.18
C ALA A 17 -27.07 -27.63 -34.69
N VAL A 18 -26.62 -28.80 -34.20
CA VAL A 18 -26.18 -28.98 -32.80
C VAL A 18 -24.87 -28.22 -32.52
N ILE A 19 -23.97 -28.15 -33.50
CA ILE A 19 -22.68 -27.44 -33.36
C ILE A 19 -22.91 -25.93 -33.27
N TYR A 20 -23.85 -25.38 -34.03
CA TYR A 20 -24.20 -23.96 -33.97
C TYR A 20 -24.92 -23.57 -32.65
N ALA A 21 -25.76 -24.46 -32.11
CA ALA A 21 -26.42 -24.23 -30.83
C ALA A 21 -25.44 -24.25 -29.65
N LEU A 22 -24.39 -25.09 -29.70
CA LEU A 22 -23.34 -25.13 -28.67
C LEU A 22 -22.41 -23.90 -28.73
N ALA A 23 -22.16 -23.35 -29.92
CA ALA A 23 -21.31 -22.17 -30.08
C ALA A 23 -21.95 -20.87 -29.56
N LEU A 24 -23.29 -20.77 -29.60
CA LEU A 24 -24.03 -19.59 -29.12
C LEU A 24 -24.14 -19.51 -27.58
N LEU A 25 -24.08 -20.63 -26.87
CA LEU A 25 -24.10 -20.67 -25.40
C LEU A 25 -22.76 -20.27 -24.76
N ALA A 26 -21.66 -20.27 -25.53
CA ALA A 26 -20.35 -19.83 -25.05
C ALA A 26 -20.16 -18.29 -25.03
N ALA A 27 -21.09 -17.53 -25.64
CA ALA A 27 -20.94 -16.08 -25.81
C ALA A 27 -21.63 -15.21 -24.72
N CYS A 28 -22.39 -15.81 -23.80
CA CYS A 28 -23.12 -15.07 -22.76
C CYS A 28 -22.48 -15.16 -21.35
N GLY A 29 -21.32 -15.81 -21.23
CA GLY A 29 -20.57 -15.85 -19.99
C GLY A 29 -19.62 -14.67 -19.88
N SER A 30 -19.74 -13.91 -18.79
CA SER A 30 -18.75 -12.95 -18.28
C SER A 30 -18.60 -11.60 -18.98
N SER A 31 -19.58 -10.72 -18.78
CA SER A 31 -19.33 -9.27 -18.74
C SER A 31 -20.05 -8.60 -17.57
N CYS A 32 -20.07 -9.27 -16.41
CA CYS A 32 -20.07 -8.59 -15.13
C CYS A 32 -18.65 -8.66 -14.61
N SER A 33 -17.75 -7.85 -15.17
CA SER A 33 -16.65 -7.36 -14.35
C SER A 33 -17.32 -6.52 -13.27
N LEU A 34 -17.64 -7.18 -12.15
CA LEU A 34 -17.78 -6.50 -10.89
C LEU A 34 -16.44 -5.76 -10.76
N GLN A 35 -16.43 -4.49 -11.17
CA GLN A 35 -15.47 -3.53 -10.70
C GLN A 35 -15.83 -3.40 -9.22
N THR A 36 -15.42 -4.40 -8.44
CA THR A 36 -15.00 -4.15 -7.08
C THR A 36 -14.01 -3.02 -7.26
N ARG A 37 -14.48 -1.79 -7.01
CA ARG A 37 -13.58 -0.72 -6.64
C ARG A 37 -12.74 -1.37 -5.57
N SER A 38 -11.49 -1.73 -5.94
CA SER A 38 -10.45 -2.13 -5.01
C SER A 38 -10.62 -1.14 -3.89
N ALA A 39 -11.15 -1.63 -2.75
CA ALA A 39 -11.51 -0.80 -1.64
C ALA A 39 -10.26 0.02 -1.40
N LEU A 40 -10.33 1.33 -1.68
CA LEU A 40 -9.22 2.27 -1.71
C LEU A 40 -8.34 1.91 -0.55
N GLU A 41 -7.30 1.14 -0.84
CA GLU A 41 -6.49 0.55 0.19
C GLU A 41 -5.81 1.78 0.76
N ILE A 42 -6.14 2.14 2.01
CA ILE A 42 -5.48 3.21 2.74
C ILE A 42 -4.08 2.66 3.04
N LYS A 43 -3.30 2.44 1.99
CA LYS A 43 -2.10 1.61 1.97
C LYS A 43 -0.85 2.42 2.21
N THR A 44 -0.96 3.74 2.12
CA THR A 44 0.20 4.61 2.17
C THR A 44 0.13 5.49 3.41
N SER A 45 1.10 5.26 4.30
CA SER A 45 1.51 6.31 5.23
C SER A 45 1.93 7.54 4.42
N GLY A 46 1.57 8.74 4.87
CA GLY A 46 1.83 9.95 4.11
C GLY A 46 1.13 11.19 4.66
N PHE A 47 1.40 12.33 4.04
CA PHE A 47 0.71 13.58 4.34
C PHE A 47 -0.70 13.58 3.74
N ILE A 48 -1.71 13.72 4.60
CA ILE A 48 -3.11 13.93 4.18
C ILE A 48 -3.43 15.42 3.99
N SER A 49 -2.62 16.29 4.57
CA SER A 49 -2.63 17.75 4.36
C SER A 49 -1.26 18.33 4.71
N GLU A 50 -1.06 19.63 4.48
CA GLU A 50 0.17 20.34 4.88
C GLU A 50 0.46 20.27 6.39
N ASN A 51 -0.57 20.05 7.20
CA ASN A 51 -0.47 20.06 8.66
C ASN A 51 -0.61 18.67 9.30
N CYS A 52 -0.86 17.63 8.50
CA CYS A 52 -1.17 16.31 9.03
C CYS A 52 -0.48 15.19 8.26
N TYR A 53 0.30 14.42 9.00
CA TYR A 53 0.85 13.15 8.55
C TYR A 53 0.06 12.00 9.17
N GLN A 54 -0.25 11.00 8.36
CA GLN A 54 -0.91 9.76 8.80
C GLN A 54 0.04 8.59 8.59
N ALA A 55 0.36 7.88 9.66
CA ALA A 55 1.02 6.59 9.63
C ALA A 55 -0.03 5.47 9.69
N ILE A 56 0.07 4.50 8.79
CA ILE A 56 -0.72 3.26 8.83
C ILE A 56 0.13 2.20 9.51
N LEU A 57 -0.28 1.82 10.72
CA LEU A 57 0.44 0.88 11.58
C LEU A 57 -0.31 -0.45 11.60
N LYS A 58 0.41 -1.54 11.34
CA LYS A 58 -0.13 -2.90 11.37
C LYS A 58 0.44 -3.67 12.55
N ILE A 59 -0.44 -4.21 13.39
CA ILE A 59 -0.08 -5.00 14.56
C ILE A 59 -0.63 -6.40 14.38
N ALA A 60 0.26 -7.35 14.11
CA ALA A 60 -0.10 -8.74 13.89
C ALA A 60 -0.53 -9.43 15.20
N PRO A 61 -1.50 -10.37 15.14
CA PRO A 61 -1.87 -11.19 16.29
C PRO A 61 -0.70 -12.05 16.79
N ASN A 62 -0.87 -12.72 17.93
CA ASN A 62 0.06 -13.75 18.37
C ASN A 62 -0.04 -14.99 17.47
N ASP A 63 1.10 -15.57 17.10
CA ASP A 63 1.16 -16.77 16.24
C ASP A 63 0.48 -17.97 16.90
N ASN A 64 0.52 -18.04 18.23
CA ASN A 64 -0.08 -19.10 19.03
C ASN A 64 -1.59 -18.89 19.32
N ALA A 65 -2.17 -17.73 18.94
CA ALA A 65 -3.58 -17.47 19.20
C ALA A 65 -4.48 -18.25 18.24
N GLN A 66 -5.42 -19.03 18.79
CA GLN A 66 -6.34 -19.85 18.00
C GLN A 66 -7.75 -19.23 17.95
N GLY A 67 -8.36 -19.27 16.76
CA GLY A 67 -9.67 -18.69 16.53
C GLY A 67 -9.66 -17.16 16.32
N LEU A 68 -10.76 -16.66 15.74
CA LEU A 68 -10.89 -15.26 15.34
C LEU A 68 -10.77 -14.29 16.52
N VAL A 69 -11.51 -14.56 17.59
CA VAL A 69 -11.62 -13.68 18.77
C VAL A 69 -10.27 -13.55 19.46
N ALA A 70 -9.61 -14.69 19.77
CA ALA A 70 -8.32 -14.68 20.45
C ALA A 70 -7.22 -13.99 19.62
N LYS A 71 -7.22 -14.19 18.29
CA LYS A 71 -6.27 -13.48 17.40
C LYS A 71 -6.47 -11.97 17.51
N ARG A 72 -7.70 -11.48 17.34
CA ARG A 72 -8.01 -10.04 17.42
C ARG A 72 -7.68 -9.45 18.79
N GLU A 73 -8.07 -10.14 19.87
CA GLU A 73 -7.75 -9.73 21.23
C GLU A 73 -6.24 -9.64 21.46
N SER A 74 -5.46 -10.62 20.98
CA SER A 74 -4.00 -10.59 21.10
C SER A 74 -3.37 -9.41 20.35
N ALA A 75 -3.86 -9.07 19.15
CA ALA A 75 -3.41 -7.90 18.40
C ALA A 75 -3.76 -6.59 19.13
N TYR A 76 -4.96 -6.51 19.72
CA TYR A 76 -5.39 -5.37 20.53
C TYR A 76 -4.51 -5.19 21.77
N LEU A 77 -4.23 -6.26 22.52
CA LEU A 77 -3.37 -6.18 23.70
C LEU A 77 -1.95 -5.74 23.34
N LYS A 78 -1.37 -6.26 22.25
CA LYS A 78 -0.09 -5.77 21.72
C LYS A 78 -0.11 -4.27 21.42
N SER A 79 -1.22 -3.76 20.89
CA SER A 79 -1.33 -2.33 20.57
C SER A 79 -1.31 -1.41 21.78
N LYS A 80 -1.71 -1.90 22.96
CA LYS A 80 -1.68 -1.12 24.21
C LYS A 80 -0.27 -0.89 24.73
N THR A 81 0.65 -1.79 24.41
CA THR A 81 2.07 -1.68 24.78
C THR A 81 2.95 -1.30 23.60
N ALA A 82 2.37 -1.08 22.42
CA ALA A 82 3.11 -0.71 21.23
C ALA A 82 3.54 0.77 21.30
N ALA A 83 4.79 1.04 20.93
CA ALA A 83 5.30 2.41 20.79
C ALA A 83 4.82 3.03 19.46
N LEU A 84 3.54 3.40 19.39
CA LEU A 84 2.91 3.91 18.16
C LEU A 84 3.63 5.16 17.60
N LYS A 85 4.13 6.04 18.48
CA LYS A 85 4.94 7.20 18.10
C LYS A 85 6.21 6.75 17.37
N GLU A 86 6.96 5.82 17.93
CA GLU A 86 8.20 5.30 17.35
C GLU A 86 7.94 4.65 15.99
N MET A 87 6.89 3.84 15.88
CA MET A 87 6.50 3.24 14.59
C MET A 87 6.12 4.31 13.54
N ALA A 88 5.45 5.39 13.97
CA ALA A 88 5.10 6.50 13.08
C ALA A 88 6.35 7.31 12.66
N LEU A 89 7.29 7.54 13.58
CA LEU A 89 8.59 8.16 13.29
C LEU A 89 9.40 7.33 12.30
N ASP A 90 9.39 6.00 12.44
CA ASP A 90 10.02 5.09 11.50
C ASP A 90 9.43 5.22 10.10
N ASN A 91 8.10 5.23 9.97
CA ASN A 91 7.43 5.46 8.69
C ASN A 91 7.79 6.83 8.10
N LEU A 92 7.82 7.88 8.92
CA LEU A 92 8.18 9.23 8.50
C LEU A 92 9.67 9.32 8.09
N SER A 93 10.54 8.54 8.74
CA SER A 93 11.95 8.45 8.38
C SER A 93 12.13 7.82 7.00
N ASN A 94 11.39 6.75 6.72
CA ASN A 94 11.36 6.10 5.41
C ASN A 94 10.85 7.07 4.33
N TYR A 95 9.78 7.82 4.62
CA TYR A 95 9.28 8.87 3.72
C TYR A 95 10.38 9.89 3.36
N CYS A 96 11.10 10.41 4.36
CA CYS A 96 12.17 11.38 4.13
C CYS A 96 13.31 10.78 3.27
N MET A 97 13.71 9.54 3.57
CA MET A 97 14.75 8.84 2.81
C MET A 97 14.32 8.62 1.35
N GLU A 98 13.10 8.15 1.11
CA GLU A 98 12.59 7.89 -0.23
C GLU A 98 12.51 9.16 -1.06
N LYS A 99 12.00 10.25 -0.48
CA LYS A 99 11.96 11.55 -1.13
C LYS A 99 13.35 12.03 -1.54
N ARG A 100 14.34 11.85 -0.67
CA ARG A 100 15.72 12.29 -0.93
C ARG A 100 16.41 11.44 -2.01
N LEU A 101 16.19 10.13 -2.00
CA LEU A 101 16.71 9.22 -3.04
C LEU A 101 16.12 9.57 -4.41
N GLN A 102 14.82 9.85 -4.48
CA GLN A 102 14.16 10.29 -5.72
C GLN A 102 14.70 11.64 -6.22
N LYS A 103 14.94 12.60 -5.32
CA LYS A 103 15.43 13.94 -5.70
C LYS A 103 16.84 13.95 -6.29
N ASN A 104 17.73 13.07 -5.81
CA ASN A 104 19.14 13.09 -6.17
C ASN A 104 19.56 11.99 -7.16
N ASP A 105 18.62 11.14 -7.59
CA ASP A 105 18.89 9.95 -8.42
C ASP A 105 20.00 9.04 -7.86
N ILE A 106 20.08 8.96 -6.52
CA ILE A 106 21.15 8.22 -5.85
C ILE A 106 20.73 6.76 -5.65
N ASN A 107 21.63 5.85 -6.02
CA ASN A 107 21.44 4.44 -5.77
C ASN A 107 21.52 4.13 -4.27
N ARG A 108 20.50 3.46 -3.72
CA ARG A 108 20.43 3.04 -2.29
C ARG A 108 21.69 2.32 -1.79
N LYS A 109 22.45 1.69 -2.68
CA LYS A 109 23.67 0.92 -2.36
C LYS A 109 24.89 1.78 -2.00
N GLU A 110 24.88 3.08 -2.30
CA GLU A 110 26.04 3.97 -2.15
C GLU A 110 26.02 4.80 -0.85
N ILE A 111 24.92 4.70 -0.08
CA ILE A 111 24.69 5.50 1.12
C ILE A 111 24.70 4.58 2.34
N ASN A 112 25.33 5.03 3.42
CA ASN A 112 25.15 4.42 4.73
C ASN A 112 23.77 4.80 5.30
N LEU A 113 22.75 4.03 4.92
CA LEU A 113 21.35 4.26 5.30
C LEU A 113 21.13 4.20 6.81
N SER A 114 21.94 3.41 7.53
CA SER A 114 21.81 3.24 8.99
C SER A 114 22.16 4.52 9.74
N VAL A 115 23.30 5.15 9.41
CA VAL A 115 23.73 6.40 10.04
C VAL A 115 22.77 7.53 9.70
N LEU A 116 22.30 7.59 8.45
CA LEU A 116 21.32 8.57 8.02
C LEU A 116 20.00 8.42 8.76
N ARG A 117 19.51 7.19 8.92
CA ARG A 117 18.27 6.91 9.66
C ARG A 117 18.36 7.33 11.13
N ILE A 118 19.47 7.05 11.81
CA ILE A 118 19.66 7.44 13.23
C ILE A 118 19.61 8.96 13.39
N ASN A 119 20.39 9.70 12.57
CA ASN A 119 20.41 11.17 12.62
C ASN A 119 19.03 11.76 12.31
N LEU A 120 18.32 11.17 11.35
CA LEU A 120 17.01 11.63 10.93
C LEU A 120 15.95 11.33 11.98
N LEU A 121 15.97 10.16 12.62
CA LEU A 121 15.07 9.82 13.71
C LEU A 121 15.23 10.76 14.91
N SER A 122 16.45 11.09 15.31
CA SER A 122 16.69 12.05 16.41
C SER A 122 16.08 13.42 16.11
N LYS A 123 16.33 13.97 14.92
CA LYS A 123 15.74 15.26 14.52
C LYS A 123 14.22 15.20 14.36
N LEU A 124 13.69 14.07 13.88
CA LEU A 124 12.25 13.87 13.78
C LEU A 124 11.59 13.80 15.15
N ASP A 125 12.18 13.13 16.12
CA ASP A 125 11.62 13.00 17.47
C ASP A 125 11.49 14.38 18.15
N ASP A 126 12.49 15.25 17.99
CA ASP A 126 12.43 16.64 18.47
C ASP A 126 11.33 17.47 17.78
N LEU A 127 11.10 17.19 16.49
CA LEU A 127 10.10 17.90 15.70
C LEU A 127 8.68 17.36 15.96
N VAL A 128 8.54 16.10 16.35
CA VAL A 128 7.26 15.38 16.43
C VAL A 128 6.87 15.20 17.89
N GLY A 129 5.81 15.89 18.29
CA GLY A 129 5.11 15.60 19.54
C GLY A 129 4.32 14.30 19.45
N ASP A 130 3.38 14.13 20.37
CA ASP A 130 2.45 13.01 20.29
C ASP A 130 1.45 13.17 19.14
N GLY A 131 1.09 12.05 18.54
CA GLY A 131 -0.06 11.93 17.65
C GLY A 131 -1.26 11.26 18.33
N SER A 132 -2.33 11.10 17.56
CA SER A 132 -3.58 10.49 18.01
C SER A 132 -4.03 9.38 17.07
N ILE A 133 -4.68 8.35 17.60
CA ILE A 133 -5.35 7.34 16.80
C ILE A 133 -6.59 7.96 16.15
N ALA A 134 -6.64 7.98 14.82
CA ALA A 134 -7.77 8.48 14.04
C ALA A 134 -8.80 7.38 13.72
N PHE A 135 -8.33 6.15 13.50
CA PHE A 135 -9.17 4.98 13.31
C PHE A 135 -8.41 3.71 13.69
N ALA A 136 -9.16 2.66 14.00
CA ALA A 136 -8.63 1.32 14.17
C ALA A 136 -9.62 0.28 13.63
N TYR A 137 -9.15 -0.71 12.88
CA TYR A 137 -9.97 -1.81 12.38
C TYR A 137 -9.13 -3.08 12.24
N TYR A 138 -9.78 -4.24 12.10
CA TYR A 138 -9.09 -5.50 11.84
C TYR A 138 -9.12 -5.83 10.35
N ASP A 139 -7.96 -6.17 9.78
CA ASP A 139 -7.88 -6.66 8.40
C ASP A 139 -8.26 -8.16 8.31
N GLU A 140 -8.24 -8.70 7.08
CA GLU A 140 -8.50 -10.10 6.77
C GLU A 140 -7.50 -11.08 7.42
N THR A 141 -6.31 -10.59 7.79
CA THR A 141 -5.30 -11.36 8.51
C THR A 141 -5.50 -11.34 10.03
N ASN A 142 -6.57 -10.68 10.50
CA ASN A 142 -6.86 -10.42 11.91
C ASN A 142 -5.82 -9.52 12.59
N SER A 143 -5.04 -8.80 11.81
CA SER A 143 -4.14 -7.77 12.33
C SER A 143 -4.92 -6.52 12.65
N LEU A 144 -4.54 -5.85 13.73
CA LEU A 144 -5.09 -4.55 14.05
C LEU A 144 -4.37 -3.49 13.22
N ILE A 145 -5.13 -2.80 12.37
CA ILE A 145 -4.69 -1.65 11.59
C ILE A 145 -5.05 -0.39 12.36
N ILE A 146 -4.07 0.49 12.58
CA ILE A 146 -4.23 1.76 13.29
C ILE A 146 -3.80 2.89 12.35
N GLY A 147 -4.70 3.84 12.11
CA GLY A 147 -4.36 5.11 11.51
C GLY A 147 -3.90 6.08 12.59
N TYR A 148 -2.59 6.31 12.71
CA TYR A 148 -2.01 7.23 13.68
C TYR A 148 -1.68 8.57 13.02
N ARG A 149 -2.22 9.66 13.55
CA ARG A 149 -2.08 11.00 12.96
C ARG A 149 -1.25 11.91 13.84
N ILE A 150 -0.29 12.57 13.21
CA ILE A 150 0.52 13.64 13.80
C ILE A 150 0.02 14.95 13.20
N PHE A 151 -0.39 15.88 14.06
CA PHE A 151 -0.89 17.20 13.67
C PHE A 151 0.08 18.29 14.11
N LYS A 152 0.58 19.08 13.16
CA LYS A 152 1.44 20.24 13.45
C LYS A 152 1.30 21.28 12.34
N ASN A 153 1.28 22.57 12.69
CA ASN A 153 1.18 23.62 11.68
C ASN A 153 2.44 23.68 10.81
N GLY A 154 2.25 23.69 9.49
CA GLY A 154 3.30 23.66 8.47
C GLY A 154 4.14 22.38 8.52
N PHE A 155 3.55 21.26 8.93
CA PHE A 155 4.32 20.05 9.23
C PHE A 155 5.06 19.50 8.01
N LYS A 156 4.38 19.41 6.87
CA LYS A 156 4.98 18.92 5.63
C LYS A 156 6.18 19.76 5.21
N GLN A 157 6.06 21.08 5.27
CA GLN A 157 7.15 22.00 4.93
C GLN A 157 8.35 21.83 5.85
N LYS A 158 8.13 21.67 7.17
CA LYS A 158 9.20 21.41 8.14
C LYS A 158 9.90 20.08 7.89
N ILE A 159 9.14 19.04 7.57
CA ILE A 159 9.66 17.71 7.25
C ILE A 159 10.44 17.74 5.93
N ASP A 160 9.94 18.46 4.94
CA ASP A 160 10.59 18.61 3.64
C ASP A 160 11.93 19.36 3.76
N ALA A 161 11.97 20.43 4.55
CA ALA A 161 13.21 21.15 4.86
C ALA A 161 14.22 20.26 5.59
N LEU A 162 13.76 19.53 6.61
CA LEU A 162 14.60 18.58 7.33
C LEU A 162 15.16 17.47 6.42
N ALA A 163 14.31 16.95 5.52
CA ALA A 163 14.71 15.93 4.56
C ALA A 163 15.76 16.44 3.57
N ASP A 164 15.84 17.75 3.34
CA ASP A 164 16.86 18.40 2.51
C ASP A 164 18.16 18.73 3.28
N GLU A 165 18.10 18.99 4.59
CA GLU A 165 19.28 19.31 5.43
C GLU A 165 20.20 18.12 5.74
N VAL A 166 19.70 16.89 5.81
CA VAL A 166 20.50 15.73 6.24
C VAL A 166 21.52 15.30 5.16
N GLU A 167 22.76 15.79 5.26
CA GLU A 167 23.82 15.47 4.29
C GLU A 167 24.03 13.97 4.07
N LEU A 168 24.09 13.58 2.79
CA LEU A 168 24.54 12.25 2.38
C LEU A 168 26.05 12.23 2.46
N ARG A 169 26.58 11.80 3.60
CA ARG A 169 27.99 11.42 3.67
C ARG A 169 28.15 10.17 2.81
N GLN A 170 28.64 10.35 1.58
CA GLN A 170 29.05 9.25 0.73
C GLN A 170 30.09 8.44 1.51
N GLY A 171 29.86 7.14 1.63
CA GLY A 171 30.87 6.24 2.19
C GLY A 171 32.12 6.37 1.33
N SER A 172 33.22 6.86 1.91
CA SER A 172 34.48 7.01 1.18
C SER A 172 34.89 5.67 0.57
N ALA A 173 34.67 5.51 -0.73
CA ALA A 173 35.42 4.57 -1.55
C ALA A 173 36.81 5.15 -1.82
N ALA A 174 37.57 5.41 -0.75
CA ALA A 174 38.96 5.84 -0.83
C ALA A 174 39.82 4.69 -0.31
N GLY A 175 40.30 3.84 -1.22
CA GLY A 175 41.22 2.77 -0.84
C GLY A 175 41.47 1.66 -1.85
N ARG A 176 41.45 1.90 -3.17
CA ARG A 176 42.14 1.03 -4.13
C ARG A 176 42.63 1.83 -5.32
N ARG A 177 43.93 2.17 -5.29
CA ARG A 177 44.87 2.16 -6.42
C ARG A 177 46.22 2.68 -5.92
N ARG A 178 47.08 1.76 -5.51
CA ARG A 178 48.44 1.56 -6.03
C ARG A 178 48.98 0.25 -5.48
#